data_AF-A0A2H5DWR8-F1
#
_entry.id   AF-A0A2H5DWR8-F1
#
_cell.length_a   1.000
_cell.length_b   1.000
_cell.length_c   1.000
_cell.angle_alpha   90.00
_cell.angle_beta   90.00
_cell.angle_gamma   90.00
#
_symmetry.space_group_name_H-M   'P 1'
#
loop_
_entity.id
_entity.type
_entity.pdbx_description
1 polymer ?
#
loop_
_entity_poly.entity_id
_entity_poly.type
_entity_poly.pdbx_seq_one_letter_code
_entity_poly.pdbx_strand_id
1 'polypeptide(L)'
;MSLMKLNDHEVDRALRDTMGESGNLRYDSRRKTLIILGLAAACLLEAVALAALARKEAPPPHFFAVTPDGRQYQLISSGTPVMNEQQAGQWLSYALSQILNYNWTELDPHFADAASKYFTEDSWLNFKNELNEAGTFQSVQNNELISNMKLTSSPILVHKGQQAGVDAWEFEAKGTLSYLNRTQRSDNQMKFRVVVGLVQAGGSRDFRILALYMSKDRV
;
A
#
# COMPACT_ATOMS: atom_id res chain seq x y z
N MET A 1 72.62 68.48 -9.75
CA MET A 1 72.10 67.48 -8.80
C MET A 1 71.42 68.24 -7.67
N SER A 2 70.15 68.60 -7.87
CA SER A 2 69.37 69.43 -6.96
C SER A 2 68.29 68.55 -6.32
N LEU A 3 68.42 68.31 -5.02
CA LEU A 3 67.44 67.58 -4.22
C LEU A 3 66.25 68.51 -3.96
N MET A 4 65.11 68.16 -4.57
CA MET A 4 63.82 68.80 -4.38
C MET A 4 63.42 68.67 -2.91
N LYS A 5 63.58 69.74 -2.12
CA LYS A 5 63.10 69.81 -0.74
C LYS A 5 61.58 69.93 -0.77
N LEU A 6 60.89 68.79 -0.67
CA LEU A 6 59.45 68.77 -0.43
C LEU A 6 59.18 69.38 0.95
N ASN A 7 58.16 70.23 1.03
CA ASN A 7 57.69 70.84 2.26
C ASN A 7 56.98 69.78 3.13
N ASP A 8 57.26 69.74 4.44
CA ASP A 8 56.71 68.72 5.35
C ASP A 8 55.16 68.68 5.34
N HIS A 9 54.53 69.83 5.08
CA HIS A 9 53.08 69.93 4.93
C HIS A 9 52.50 69.30 3.65
N GLU A 10 53.30 69.13 2.60
CA GLU A 10 52.89 68.45 1.37
C GLU A 10 53.06 66.94 1.50
N VAL A 11 54.12 66.51 2.19
CA VAL A 11 54.36 65.10 2.53
C VAL A 11 53.23 64.58 3.42
N ASP A 12 52.85 65.31 4.46
CA ASP A 12 51.77 64.89 5.38
C ASP A 12 50.39 64.83 4.68
N ARG A 13 50.13 65.74 3.74
CA ARG A 13 48.91 65.70 2.91
C ARG A 13 48.89 64.49 1.99
N ALA A 14 49.99 64.21 1.29
CA ALA A 14 50.10 63.05 0.41
C ALA A 14 49.97 61.72 1.17
N LEU A 15 50.53 61.64 2.38
CA LEU A 15 50.41 60.47 3.24
C LEU A 15 48.97 60.27 3.76
N ARG A 16 48.25 61.35 4.10
CA ARG A 16 46.82 61.25 4.49
C ARG A 16 45.94 60.77 3.35
N ASP A 17 46.18 61.27 2.13
CA ASP A 17 45.33 60.95 0.98
C ASP A 17 45.53 59.49 0.55
N THR A 18 46.77 59.03 0.49
CA THR A 18 47.12 57.63 0.17
C THR A 18 46.67 56.64 1.27
N MET A 19 46.74 57.03 2.55
CA MET A 19 46.20 56.20 3.64
C MET A 19 44.66 56.18 3.67
N GLY A 20 43.99 57.26 3.26
CA GLY A 20 42.54 57.34 3.13
C GLY A 20 41.98 56.48 1.99
N GLU A 21 42.61 56.55 0.80
CA GLU A 21 42.21 55.74 -0.35
C GLU A 21 42.44 54.24 -0.12
N SER A 22 43.59 53.86 0.46
CA SER A 22 43.89 52.44 0.71
C SER A 22 42.95 51.80 1.74
N GLY A 23 42.45 52.56 2.72
CA GLY A 23 41.41 52.11 3.66
C GLY A 23 40.06 51.88 2.95
N ASN A 24 39.68 52.77 2.04
CA ASN A 24 38.41 52.70 1.32
C ASN A 24 38.40 51.57 0.26
N LEU A 25 39.51 51.39 -0.47
CA LEU A 25 39.68 50.30 -1.43
C LEU A 25 39.63 48.91 -0.76
N ARG A 26 40.20 48.77 0.45
CA ARG A 26 40.14 47.53 1.23
C ARG A 26 38.73 47.25 1.75
N TYR A 27 37.94 48.27 2.08
CA TYR A 27 36.57 48.10 2.55
C TYR A 27 35.60 47.74 1.42
N ASP A 28 35.70 48.42 0.28
CA ASP A 28 34.89 48.15 -0.90
C ASP A 28 35.21 46.77 -1.50
N SER A 29 36.50 46.39 -1.56
CA SER A 29 36.91 45.06 -2.02
C SER A 29 36.37 43.94 -1.12
N ARG A 30 36.38 44.12 0.21
CA ARG A 30 35.84 43.11 1.15
C ARG A 30 34.32 42.95 1.02
N ARG A 31 33.58 44.04 0.82
CA ARG A 31 32.12 43.98 0.58
C ARG A 31 31.80 43.23 -0.71
N LYS A 32 32.52 43.52 -1.81
CA LYS A 32 32.36 42.81 -3.09
C LYS A 32 32.69 41.33 -2.97
N THR A 33 33.76 40.96 -2.26
CA THR A 33 34.12 39.55 -2.02
C THR A 33 33.06 38.81 -1.20
N LEU A 34 32.47 39.44 -0.18
CA LEU A 34 31.40 38.81 0.62
C LEU A 34 30.12 38.59 -0.19
N ILE A 35 29.77 39.51 -1.09
CA ILE A 35 28.61 39.37 -1.99
C ILE A 35 28.83 38.20 -2.96
N ILE A 36 30.02 38.10 -3.56
CA ILE A 36 30.37 37.01 -4.47
C ILE A 36 30.34 35.66 -3.74
N LEU A 37 30.88 35.60 -2.52
CA LEU A 37 30.86 34.39 -1.71
C LEU A 37 29.42 33.98 -1.32
N GLY A 38 28.57 34.94 -0.98
CA GLY A 38 27.15 34.71 -0.71
C GLY A 38 26.39 34.17 -1.92
N LEU A 39 26.63 34.73 -3.10
CA LEU A 39 26.07 34.23 -4.36
C LEU A 39 26.55 32.81 -4.68
N ALA A 40 27.84 32.54 -4.53
CA ALA A 40 28.39 31.20 -4.75
C ALA A 40 27.78 30.16 -3.79
N ALA A 41 27.58 30.52 -2.52
CA ALA A 41 26.92 29.66 -1.54
C ALA A 41 25.45 29.41 -1.89
N ALA A 42 24.73 30.43 -2.36
CA ALA A 42 23.33 30.29 -2.79
C ALA A 42 23.19 29.33 -3.99
N CYS A 43 24.05 29.45 -5.00
CA CYS A 43 24.08 28.53 -6.15
C CYS A 43 24.37 27.08 -5.72
N LEU A 44 25.26 26.89 -4.74
CA LEU A 44 25.59 25.57 -4.19
C LEU A 44 24.37 24.94 -3.48
N LEU A 45 23.67 25.73 -2.67
CA LEU A 45 22.46 25.28 -1.96
C LEU A 45 21.34 24.90 -2.95
N GLU A 46 21.16 25.67 -4.01
CA GLU A 46 20.19 25.40 -5.06
C GLU A 46 20.51 24.10 -5.82
N ALA A 47 21.77 23.90 -6.20
CA ALA A 47 22.22 22.66 -6.86
C ALA A 47 22.00 21.42 -5.98
N VAL A 48 22.25 21.53 -4.67
CA VAL A 48 22.01 20.44 -3.71
C VAL A 48 20.51 20.16 -3.57
N ALA A 49 19.67 21.19 -3.52
CA ALA A 49 18.22 21.04 -3.45
C ALA A 49 17.66 20.34 -4.70
N LEU A 50 18.09 20.74 -5.89
CA LEU A 50 17.71 20.11 -7.15
C LEU A 50 18.17 18.65 -7.22
N ALA A 51 19.40 18.35 -6.81
CA ALA A 51 19.90 16.98 -6.74
C ALA A 51 19.11 16.11 -5.75
N ALA A 52 18.69 16.67 -4.62
CA ALA A 52 17.88 15.98 -3.63
C ALA A 52 16.45 15.69 -4.14
N LEU A 53 15.87 16.61 -4.91
CA LEU A 53 14.57 16.42 -5.57
C LEU A 53 14.66 15.36 -6.68
N ALA A 54 15.70 15.42 -7.53
CA ALA A 54 15.92 14.45 -8.61
C ALA A 54 16.12 13.01 -8.11
N ARG A 55 16.71 12.83 -6.92
CA ARG A 55 16.86 11.51 -6.28
C ARG A 55 15.54 10.92 -5.78
N LYS A 56 14.50 11.73 -5.56
CA LYS A 56 13.19 11.24 -5.09
C LYS A 56 12.31 10.70 -6.22
N GLU A 57 12.62 11.00 -7.48
CA GLU A 57 11.75 10.73 -8.63
C GLU A 57 12.33 9.72 -9.63
N ALA A 58 13.38 8.97 -9.29
CA ALA A 58 13.90 7.94 -10.20
C ALA A 58 12.78 6.93 -10.54
N PRO A 59 12.31 6.84 -11.81
CA PRO A 59 11.29 5.89 -12.18
C PRO A 59 11.83 4.47 -11.93
N PRO A 60 11.04 3.57 -11.32
CA PRO A 60 11.50 2.21 -11.09
C PRO A 60 11.87 1.54 -12.42
N PRO A 61 12.98 0.79 -12.49
CA PRO A 61 13.44 0.16 -13.72
C PRO A 61 12.36 -0.77 -14.28
N HIS A 62 11.96 -0.54 -15.53
CA HIS A 62 11.05 -1.42 -16.24
C HIS A 62 11.82 -2.65 -16.73
N PHE A 63 11.52 -3.82 -16.17
CA PHE A 63 12.08 -5.07 -16.64
C PHE A 63 11.13 -5.69 -17.67
N PHE A 64 11.67 -6.17 -18.79
CA PHE A 64 10.90 -6.89 -19.80
C PHE A 64 11.37 -8.34 -19.83
N ALA A 65 10.45 -9.29 -19.66
CA ALA A 65 10.70 -10.69 -19.96
C ALA A 65 10.37 -10.94 -21.44
N VAL A 66 11.28 -11.60 -22.16
CA VAL A 66 11.05 -12.03 -23.54
C VAL A 66 10.95 -13.55 -23.54
N THR A 67 9.81 -14.07 -23.95
CA THR A 67 9.59 -15.51 -24.13
C THR A 67 10.23 -15.96 -25.46
N PRO A 68 10.65 -17.23 -25.64
CA PRO A 68 11.31 -17.69 -26.87
C PRO A 68 10.50 -17.52 -28.16
N ASP A 69 9.19 -17.29 -28.05
CA ASP A 69 8.25 -16.97 -29.13
C ASP A 69 8.20 -15.46 -29.47
N GLY A 70 9.05 -14.64 -28.85
CA GLY A 70 9.16 -13.20 -29.11
C GLY A 70 8.14 -12.34 -28.37
N ARG A 71 7.31 -12.91 -27.49
CA ARG A 71 6.35 -12.15 -26.70
C ARG A 71 7.06 -11.42 -25.57
N GLN A 72 6.86 -10.11 -25.50
CA GLN A 72 7.40 -9.25 -24.45
C GLN A 72 6.36 -9.06 -23.35
N TYR A 73 6.73 -9.38 -22.11
CA TYR A 73 5.92 -9.12 -20.91
C TYR A 73 6.63 -8.07 -20.07
N GLN A 74 5.93 -6.99 -19.74
CA GLN A 74 6.43 -6.00 -18.79
C GLN A 74 6.34 -6.59 -17.38
N LEU A 75 7.48 -6.79 -16.73
CA LEU A 75 7.57 -7.15 -15.33
C LEU A 75 7.43 -5.85 -14.52
N ILE A 76 6.22 -5.59 -14.03
CA ILE A 76 5.99 -4.49 -13.10
C ILE A 76 6.56 -4.92 -11.74
N SER A 77 7.72 -4.36 -11.38
CA SER A 77 8.29 -4.51 -10.04
C SER A 77 7.85 -3.31 -9.20
N SER A 78 6.67 -3.40 -8.56
CA SER A 78 6.38 -2.52 -7.42
C SER A 78 6.82 -3.24 -6.15
N GLY A 79 7.63 -2.56 -5.32
CA GLY A 79 8.07 -3.08 -4.02
C GLY A 79 6.93 -3.26 -3.00
N THR A 80 5.70 -2.90 -3.35
CA THR A 80 4.46 -3.24 -2.65
C THR A 80 3.73 -4.30 -3.47
N PRO A 81 3.17 -5.37 -2.86
CA PRO A 81 2.34 -6.32 -3.59
C PRO A 81 1.24 -5.55 -4.33
N VAL A 82 1.20 -5.67 -5.66
CA VAL A 82 0.12 -5.07 -6.46
C VAL A 82 -1.16 -5.82 -6.13
N MET A 83 -1.86 -5.38 -5.09
CA MET A 83 -3.18 -5.90 -4.74
C MET A 83 -4.12 -5.65 -5.91
N ASN A 84 -4.51 -6.72 -6.60
CA ASN A 84 -5.33 -6.65 -7.80
C ASN A 84 -6.47 -7.69 -7.75
N GLU A 85 -7.38 -7.59 -8.72
CA GLU A 85 -8.57 -8.44 -8.82
C GLU A 85 -8.24 -9.95 -8.87
N GLN A 86 -7.15 -10.34 -9.53
CA GLN A 86 -6.74 -11.74 -9.60
C GLN A 86 -6.28 -12.26 -8.24
N GLN A 87 -5.47 -11.47 -7.52
CA GLN A 87 -5.03 -11.80 -6.17
C GLN A 87 -6.20 -11.83 -5.19
N ALA A 88 -7.16 -10.89 -5.31
CA ALA A 88 -8.37 -10.88 -4.49
C ALA A 88 -9.19 -12.16 -4.69
N GLY A 89 -9.35 -12.62 -5.93
CA GLY A 89 -10.06 -13.88 -6.23
C GLY A 89 -9.33 -15.14 -5.71
N GLN A 90 -8.00 -15.17 -5.79
CA GLN A 90 -7.19 -16.27 -5.22
C GLN A 90 -7.26 -16.28 -3.69
N TRP A 91 -7.09 -15.10 -3.08
CA TRP A 91 -7.24 -14.92 -1.65
C TRP A 91 -8.63 -15.34 -1.18
N LEU A 92 -9.68 -14.94 -1.91
CA LEU A 92 -11.06 -15.32 -1.61
C LEU A 92 -11.26 -16.84 -1.67
N SER A 93 -10.66 -17.51 -2.65
CA SER A 93 -10.74 -18.97 -2.77
C SER A 93 -10.17 -19.67 -1.53
N TYR A 94 -9.04 -19.16 -1.05
CA TYR A 94 -8.42 -19.63 0.19
C TYR A 94 -9.28 -19.28 1.41
N ALA A 95 -9.72 -18.03 1.54
CA ALA A 95 -10.51 -17.54 2.66
C ALA A 95 -11.81 -18.33 2.83
N LEU A 96 -12.59 -18.53 1.76
CA LEU A 96 -13.82 -19.32 1.82
C LEU A 96 -13.57 -20.74 2.34
N SER A 97 -12.50 -21.38 1.89
CA SER A 97 -12.09 -22.71 2.38
C SER A 97 -11.76 -22.69 3.87
N GLN A 98 -11.03 -21.70 4.35
CA GLN A 98 -10.72 -21.58 5.78
C GLN A 98 -11.96 -21.25 6.61
N ILE A 99 -12.87 -20.41 6.13
CA ILE A 99 -14.07 -20.00 6.87
C ILE A 99 -15.06 -21.17 7.01
N LEU A 100 -15.31 -21.90 5.91
CA LEU A 100 -16.41 -22.87 5.82
C LEU A 100 -15.99 -24.32 6.12
N ASN A 101 -14.71 -24.57 6.41
CA ASN A 101 -14.20 -25.84 6.91
C ASN A 101 -14.00 -25.77 8.41
N TYR A 102 -14.92 -26.36 9.17
CA TYR A 102 -14.90 -26.33 10.63
C TYR A 102 -15.59 -27.55 11.20
N ASN A 103 -15.34 -27.82 12.48
CA ASN A 103 -15.97 -28.92 13.20
C ASN A 103 -16.72 -28.43 14.43
N TRP A 104 -17.62 -29.28 14.95
CA TRP A 104 -18.44 -28.97 16.13
C TRP A 104 -17.64 -28.75 17.41
N THR A 105 -16.45 -29.35 17.56
CA THR A 105 -15.60 -29.22 18.77
C THR A 105 -14.86 -27.90 18.84
N GLU A 106 -14.55 -27.28 17.69
CA GLU A 106 -13.76 -26.05 17.59
C GLU A 106 -14.56 -24.85 17.08
N LEU A 107 -15.88 -24.93 17.12
CA LEU A 107 -16.77 -23.97 16.46
C LEU A 107 -16.50 -22.52 16.88
N ASP A 108 -16.53 -22.24 18.17
CA ASP A 108 -16.30 -20.89 18.71
C ASP A 108 -14.89 -20.35 18.42
N PRO A 109 -13.79 -21.08 18.76
CA PRO A 109 -12.44 -20.58 18.47
C PRO A 109 -12.17 -20.44 16.96
N HIS A 110 -12.72 -21.33 16.12
CA HIS A 110 -12.61 -21.23 14.66
C HIS A 110 -13.21 -19.94 14.12
N PHE A 111 -14.45 -19.65 14.52
CA PHE A 111 -15.14 -18.47 14.04
C PHE A 111 -14.61 -17.17 14.64
N ALA A 112 -14.06 -17.21 15.86
CA ALA A 112 -13.32 -16.08 16.43
C ALA A 112 -12.05 -15.77 15.61
N ASP A 113 -11.29 -16.81 15.22
CA ASP A 113 -10.11 -16.65 14.36
C ASP A 113 -10.50 -16.13 12.97
N ALA A 114 -11.53 -16.72 12.35
CA ALA A 114 -12.02 -16.34 11.04
C ALA A 114 -12.50 -14.87 11.00
N ALA A 115 -13.22 -14.43 12.04
CA ALA A 115 -13.67 -13.04 12.19
C ALA A 115 -12.48 -12.07 12.13
N SER A 116 -11.41 -12.37 12.88
CA SER A 116 -10.24 -11.51 12.99
C SER A 116 -9.37 -11.47 11.73
N LYS A 117 -9.37 -12.53 10.90
CA LYS A 117 -8.48 -12.68 9.74
C LYS A 117 -9.12 -12.34 8.40
N TYR A 118 -10.41 -12.62 8.23
CA TYR A 118 -11.03 -12.55 6.91
C TYR A 118 -12.10 -11.48 6.78
N PHE A 119 -12.73 -11.06 7.87
CA PHE A 119 -13.87 -10.16 7.82
C PHE A 119 -13.52 -8.76 8.32
N THR A 120 -14.36 -7.80 7.94
CA THR A 120 -14.55 -6.56 8.70
C THR A 120 -15.58 -6.81 9.81
N GLU A 121 -15.56 -6.02 10.89
CA GLU A 121 -16.43 -6.21 12.05
C GLU A 121 -17.92 -6.29 11.67
N ASP A 122 -18.41 -5.32 10.89
CA ASP A 122 -19.81 -5.28 10.42
C ASP A 122 -20.17 -6.51 9.57
N SER A 123 -19.29 -6.88 8.64
CA SER A 123 -19.52 -8.02 7.76
C SER A 123 -19.54 -9.35 8.52
N TRP A 124 -18.73 -9.48 9.57
CA TRP A 124 -18.69 -10.66 10.43
C TRP A 124 -20.01 -10.80 11.21
N LEU A 125 -20.50 -9.70 11.78
CA LEU A 125 -21.77 -9.70 12.51
C LEU A 125 -22.94 -10.11 11.61
N ASN A 126 -23.01 -9.57 10.40
CA ASN A 126 -24.04 -9.94 9.43
C ASN A 126 -23.98 -11.43 9.07
N PHE A 127 -22.79 -11.93 8.70
CA PHE A 127 -22.60 -13.34 8.37
C PHE A 127 -22.94 -14.28 9.54
N LYS A 128 -22.49 -13.94 10.76
CA LYS A 128 -22.80 -14.70 11.96
C LYS A 128 -24.29 -14.75 12.25
N ASN A 129 -24.99 -13.62 12.07
CA ASN A 129 -26.44 -13.55 12.26
C ASN A 129 -27.17 -14.42 11.24
N GLU A 130 -26.80 -14.38 9.95
CA GLU A 130 -27.38 -15.25 8.92
C GLU A 130 -27.23 -16.74 9.26
N LEU A 131 -26.05 -17.15 9.73
CA LEU A 131 -25.80 -18.53 10.16
C LEU A 131 -26.64 -18.92 11.39
N ASN A 132 -26.82 -17.99 12.32
CA ASN A 132 -27.61 -18.21 13.53
C ASN A 132 -29.11 -18.30 13.21
N GLU A 133 -29.63 -17.42 12.37
CA GLU A 133 -31.03 -17.44 11.90
C GLU A 133 -31.33 -18.71 11.09
N ALA A 134 -30.37 -19.18 10.30
CA ALA A 134 -30.48 -20.47 9.61
C ALA A 134 -30.36 -21.69 10.54
N GLY A 135 -30.14 -21.51 11.84
CA GLY A 135 -29.94 -22.58 12.82
C GLY A 135 -28.68 -23.42 12.58
N THR A 136 -27.71 -22.89 11.83
CA THR A 136 -26.53 -23.66 11.38
C THR A 136 -25.64 -24.04 12.56
N PHE A 137 -25.36 -23.11 13.48
CA PHE A 137 -24.53 -23.40 14.66
C PHE A 137 -25.18 -24.45 15.57
N GLN A 138 -26.48 -24.31 15.84
CA GLN A 138 -27.23 -25.27 16.63
C GLN A 138 -27.24 -26.66 15.97
N SER A 139 -27.45 -26.72 14.65
CA SER A 139 -27.43 -27.99 13.91
C SER A 139 -26.05 -28.65 13.94
N VAL A 140 -24.98 -27.87 13.83
CA VAL A 140 -23.60 -28.38 13.85
C VAL A 140 -23.24 -28.94 15.24
N GLN A 141 -23.59 -28.23 16.31
CA GLN A 141 -23.34 -28.69 17.68
C GLN A 141 -24.19 -29.91 18.03
N ASN A 142 -25.50 -29.87 17.80
CA ASN A 142 -26.41 -30.93 18.23
C ASN A 142 -26.19 -32.26 17.50
N ASN A 143 -25.71 -32.22 16.26
CA ASN A 143 -25.53 -33.42 15.43
C ASN A 143 -24.07 -33.79 15.22
N GLU A 144 -23.15 -33.17 15.98
CA GLU A 144 -21.71 -33.41 15.92
C GLU A 144 -21.16 -33.35 14.48
N LEU A 145 -21.58 -32.33 13.73
CA LEU A 145 -21.28 -32.23 12.30
C LEU A 145 -19.89 -31.64 12.07
N ILE A 146 -19.28 -32.10 10.99
CA ILE A 146 -18.11 -31.49 10.37
C ILE A 146 -18.57 -30.85 9.07
N SER A 147 -18.22 -29.57 8.89
CA SER A 147 -18.45 -28.82 7.66
C SER A 147 -17.22 -28.96 6.76
N ASN A 148 -17.45 -29.29 5.50
CA ASN A 148 -16.42 -29.33 4.46
C ASN A 148 -16.93 -28.65 3.19
N MET A 149 -16.26 -27.59 2.78
CA MET A 149 -16.53 -26.81 1.60
C MET A 149 -15.43 -26.99 0.57
N LYS A 150 -15.86 -27.28 -0.66
CA LYS A 150 -14.99 -27.34 -1.83
C LYS A 150 -15.57 -26.48 -2.95
N LEU A 151 -14.78 -25.53 -3.44
CA LEU A 151 -15.11 -24.77 -4.64
C LEU A 151 -15.14 -25.69 -5.87
N THR A 152 -16.18 -25.55 -6.69
CA THR A 152 -16.32 -26.26 -7.97
C THR A 152 -15.68 -25.49 -9.12
N SER A 153 -15.55 -24.17 -8.98
CA SER A 153 -14.91 -23.29 -9.95
C SER A 153 -14.17 -22.16 -9.24
N SER A 154 -13.21 -21.53 -9.93
CA SER A 154 -12.57 -20.31 -9.43
C SER A 154 -13.59 -19.17 -9.32
N PRO A 155 -13.46 -18.26 -8.35
CA PRO A 155 -14.31 -17.08 -8.24
C PRO A 155 -14.21 -16.21 -9.50
N ILE A 156 -15.37 -15.79 -10.01
CA ILE A 156 -15.50 -14.95 -11.20
C ILE A 156 -15.80 -13.53 -10.74
N LEU A 157 -15.06 -12.54 -11.24
CA LEU A 157 -15.32 -11.13 -10.97
C LEU A 157 -16.65 -10.71 -11.63
N VAL A 158 -17.60 -10.24 -10.84
CA VAL A 158 -18.91 -9.74 -11.30
C VAL A 158 -18.90 -8.23 -11.39
N HIS A 159 -18.34 -7.56 -10.38
CA HIS A 159 -18.31 -6.10 -10.32
C HIS A 159 -17.01 -5.60 -9.66
N LYS A 160 -16.58 -4.40 -10.04
CA LYS A 160 -15.45 -3.70 -9.41
C LYS A 160 -15.77 -2.23 -9.24
N GLY A 161 -15.36 -1.66 -8.12
CA GLY A 161 -15.59 -0.26 -7.82
C GLY A 161 -15.06 0.12 -6.44
N GLN A 162 -15.64 1.17 -5.87
CA GLN A 162 -15.38 1.54 -4.48
C GLN A 162 -16.64 1.31 -3.66
N GLN A 163 -16.50 0.64 -2.52
CA GLN A 163 -17.56 0.44 -1.55
C GLN A 163 -17.11 1.03 -0.22
N ALA A 164 -17.92 1.91 0.36
CA ALA A 164 -17.57 2.61 1.60
C ALA A 164 -16.18 3.29 1.59
N GLY A 165 -15.75 3.80 0.43
CA GLY A 165 -14.47 4.50 0.25
C GLY A 165 -13.23 3.61 0.15
N VAL A 166 -13.39 2.28 0.10
CA VAL A 166 -12.30 1.33 -0.19
C VAL A 166 -12.49 0.67 -1.56
N ASP A 167 -11.38 0.37 -2.22
CA ASP A 167 -11.42 -0.41 -3.46
C ASP A 167 -11.98 -1.80 -3.16
N ALA A 168 -12.99 -2.19 -3.93
CA ALA A 168 -13.78 -3.39 -3.69
C ALA A 168 -14.08 -4.15 -4.99
N TRP A 169 -14.11 -5.47 -4.87
CA TRP A 169 -14.41 -6.40 -5.95
C TRP A 169 -15.48 -7.37 -5.49
N GLU A 170 -16.55 -7.47 -6.27
CA GLU A 170 -17.60 -8.47 -6.08
C GLU A 170 -17.29 -9.70 -6.92
N PHE A 171 -17.23 -10.84 -6.25
CA PHE A 171 -17.01 -12.15 -6.85
C PHE A 171 -18.23 -13.04 -6.70
N GLU A 172 -18.44 -13.88 -7.70
CA GLU A 172 -19.34 -15.02 -7.65
C GLU A 172 -18.53 -16.31 -7.68
N ALA A 173 -18.78 -17.19 -6.73
CA ALA A 173 -18.17 -18.51 -6.66
C ALA A 173 -19.23 -19.59 -6.46
N LYS A 174 -18.92 -20.80 -6.93
CA LYS A 174 -19.76 -21.98 -6.74
C LYS A 174 -18.96 -23.05 -6.02
N GLY A 175 -19.63 -23.82 -5.17
CA GLY A 175 -18.99 -24.88 -4.42
C GLY A 175 -19.97 -25.85 -3.80
N THR A 176 -19.47 -27.01 -3.40
CA THR A 176 -20.22 -27.98 -2.60
C THR A 176 -19.91 -27.73 -1.12
N LEU A 177 -20.95 -27.53 -0.31
CA LEU A 177 -20.86 -27.48 1.14
C LEU A 177 -21.48 -28.77 1.72
N SER A 178 -20.62 -29.59 2.31
CA SER A 178 -20.95 -30.87 2.89
C SER A 178 -21.00 -30.78 4.41
N TYR A 179 -22.09 -31.24 5.00
CA TYR A 179 -22.19 -31.49 6.44
C TYR A 179 -22.23 -33.00 6.66
N LEU A 180 -21.32 -33.51 7.48
CA LEU A 180 -21.22 -34.95 7.70
C LEU A 180 -20.82 -35.29 9.14
N ASN A 181 -21.27 -36.47 9.58
CA ASN A 181 -20.81 -37.14 10.78
C ASN A 181 -20.59 -38.64 10.47
N ARG A 182 -20.59 -39.50 11.50
CA ARG A 182 -20.35 -40.94 11.34
C ARG A 182 -21.46 -41.68 10.57
N THR A 183 -22.69 -41.14 10.54
CA THR A 183 -23.88 -41.84 10.03
C THR A 183 -24.63 -41.08 8.95
N GLN A 184 -24.40 -39.77 8.82
CA GLN A 184 -25.12 -38.88 7.93
C GLN A 184 -24.16 -38.04 7.11
N ARG A 185 -24.54 -37.77 5.86
CA ARG A 185 -23.86 -36.84 4.96
C ARG A 185 -24.90 -36.10 4.12
N SER A 186 -24.79 -34.78 4.11
CA SER A 186 -25.60 -33.89 3.29
C SER A 186 -24.69 -33.00 2.45
N ASP A 187 -24.75 -33.15 1.14
CA ASP A 187 -23.98 -32.34 0.19
C ASP A 187 -24.92 -31.31 -0.46
N ASN A 188 -24.64 -30.02 -0.28
CA ASN A 188 -25.42 -28.93 -0.87
C ASN A 188 -24.58 -28.18 -1.89
N GLN A 189 -25.13 -27.97 -3.10
CA GLN A 189 -24.54 -27.04 -4.05
C GLN A 189 -24.86 -25.62 -3.61
N MET A 190 -23.83 -24.80 -3.48
CA MET A 190 -23.91 -23.45 -2.95
C MET A 190 -23.35 -22.45 -3.96
N LYS A 191 -24.04 -21.32 -4.06
CA LYS A 191 -23.58 -20.12 -4.75
C LYS A 191 -23.21 -19.08 -3.69
N PHE A 192 -21.99 -18.58 -3.81
CA PHE A 192 -21.38 -17.58 -2.94
C PHE A 192 -21.28 -16.26 -3.71
N ARG A 193 -21.83 -15.18 -3.15
CA ARG A 193 -21.60 -13.82 -3.63
C ARG A 193 -20.82 -13.08 -2.56
N VAL A 194 -19.62 -12.64 -2.89
CA VAL A 194 -18.67 -12.11 -1.90
C VAL A 194 -18.08 -10.80 -2.38
N VAL A 195 -18.14 -9.79 -1.53
CA VAL A 195 -17.46 -8.51 -1.76
C VAL A 195 -16.16 -8.53 -0.97
N VAL A 196 -15.04 -8.38 -1.67
CA VAL A 196 -13.69 -8.29 -1.10
C VAL A 196 -13.21 -6.86 -1.22
N GLY A 197 -12.72 -6.26 -0.15
CA GLY A 197 -12.17 -4.92 -0.11
C GLY A 197 -10.76 -4.86 0.46
N LEU A 198 -10.03 -3.82 0.09
CA LEU A 198 -8.72 -3.49 0.71
C LEU A 198 -8.91 -2.60 1.93
N VAL A 199 -8.62 -3.16 3.11
CA VAL A 199 -8.74 -2.43 4.38
C VAL A 199 -7.35 -2.23 4.97
N GLN A 200 -7.12 -1.05 5.55
CA GLN A 200 -5.90 -0.74 6.28
C GLN A 200 -6.00 -1.33 7.70
N ALA A 201 -5.16 -2.32 8.01
CA ALA A 201 -5.06 -2.90 9.34
C ALA A 201 -3.59 -2.84 9.81
N GLY A 202 -3.32 -2.18 10.94
CA GLY A 202 -1.97 -2.13 11.51
C GLY A 202 -0.90 -1.45 10.62
N GLY A 203 -1.31 -0.60 9.68
CA GLY A 203 -0.41 0.07 8.73
C GLY A 203 -0.11 -0.71 7.44
N SER A 204 -0.69 -1.90 7.27
CA SER A 204 -0.67 -2.68 6.02
C SER A 204 -2.07 -2.72 5.39
N ARG A 205 -2.11 -2.79 4.04
CA ARG A 205 -3.35 -3.06 3.30
C ARG A 205 -3.52 -4.55 3.15
N ASP A 206 -4.63 -5.07 3.66
CA ASP A 206 -4.98 -6.48 3.54
C ASP A 206 -6.37 -6.64 2.92
N PHE A 207 -6.59 -7.78 2.26
CA PHE A 207 -7.92 -8.15 1.78
C PHE A 207 -8.82 -8.52 2.95
N ARG A 208 -10.07 -8.04 2.91
CA ARG A 208 -11.13 -8.37 3.87
C ARG A 208 -12.44 -8.58 3.13
N ILE A 209 -13.27 -9.47 3.63
CA ILE A 209 -14.65 -9.64 3.23
C ILE A 209 -15.43 -8.43 3.79
N LEU A 210 -16.13 -7.74 2.91
CA LEU A 210 -17.05 -6.66 3.22
C LEU A 210 -18.50 -7.15 3.26
N ALA A 211 -18.80 -8.20 2.48
CA ALA A 211 -20.09 -8.90 2.51
C ALA A 211 -19.91 -10.32 1.98
N LEU A 212 -20.61 -11.28 2.58
CA LEU A 212 -20.63 -12.69 2.15
C LEU A 212 -22.06 -13.19 2.21
N TYR A 213 -22.61 -13.53 1.06
CA TYR A 213 -23.94 -14.11 0.93
C TYR A 213 -23.85 -15.54 0.41
N MET A 214 -24.62 -16.44 1.03
CA MET A 214 -24.68 -17.84 0.67
C MET A 214 -26.10 -18.23 0.29
N SER A 215 -26.25 -18.90 -0.85
CA SER A 215 -27.54 -19.40 -1.31
C SER A 215 -27.38 -20.80 -1.88
N LYS A 216 -28.39 -21.66 -1.67
CA LYS A 216 -28.42 -22.97 -2.36
C LYS A 216 -28.58 -22.74 -3.86
N ASP A 217 -27.72 -23.37 -4.66
CA ASP A 217 -27.84 -23.33 -6.11
C ASP A 217 -29.08 -24.15 -6.49
N ARG A 218 -30.17 -23.47 -6.84
CA ARG A 218 -31.39 -24.13 -7.32
C ARG A 218 -31.13 -24.53 -8.78
N VAL A 219 -30.96 -25.82 -9.01
CA VAL A 219 -30.96 -26.43 -10.35
C VAL A 219 -32.38 -26.34 -10.94
#